data_AF-A0AAJ3YXP6-F1
#
_entry.id   AF-A0AAJ3YXP6-F1
#
_cell.length_a   1.000
_cell.length_b   1.000
_cell.length_c   1.000
_cell.angle_alpha   90.00
_cell.angle_beta   90.00
_cell.angle_gamma   90.00
#
_symmetry.space_group_name_H-M   'P 1'
#
loop_
_entity.id
_entity.type
_entity.pdbx_description
1 polymer ?
#
loop_
_entity_poly.entity_id
_entity_poly.type
_entity_poly.pdbx_seq_one_letter_code
_entity_poly.pdbx_strand_id
1 'polypeptide(L)'
;MKGVYQITNKQNGKKYIGSSSNVFKRWEQHVTDLHYGLHHSHLLQKDWKKYSLNDFTFEVLEYVEDKKDLLKIEQMWIDGEDVSTLYNVMLDTSLKRKSAPVDFLNSVFFSDRMDEEIKNKLIKNLNIHEKKGNLSKYGNGKYDYSKLWFNKNSEGVKRLRLNINNYFANQIKTVHNDRAWTTFTQQYKRLSYVGNIKSFVPLTDKLEEDDRRNTLCFAANCFLNPFLKRKYEELKDLTEETYALSVLLKWIVDVSNINKPIHIYVASKRMEDILKGWIKHNKKESRYSES
;
A
#
# COMPACT_ATOMS: atom_id res chain seq x y z
N MET A 1 -18.84 27.33 11.08
CA MET A 1 -18.20 28.28 10.15
C MET A 1 -17.03 27.58 9.45
N LYS A 2 -16.98 27.61 8.12
CA LYS A 2 -15.96 26.91 7.29
C LYS A 2 -14.90 27.92 6.85
N GLY A 3 -13.61 27.59 7.01
CA GLY A 3 -12.55 28.52 6.64
C GLY A 3 -11.14 28.08 7.02
N VAL A 4 -10.18 28.93 6.65
CA VAL A 4 -8.77 28.89 7.06
C VAL A 4 -8.58 29.84 8.22
N TYR A 5 -7.78 29.44 9.20
CA TYR A 5 -7.50 30.21 10.41
C TYR A 5 -6.02 30.16 10.76
N GLN A 6 -5.61 31.08 11.62
CA GLN A 6 -4.31 31.05 12.27
C GLN A 6 -4.41 31.09 13.80
N ILE A 7 -3.38 30.54 14.45
CA ILE A 7 -3.11 30.67 15.88
C ILE A 7 -1.73 31.33 16.01
N THR A 8 -1.67 32.56 16.49
CA THR A 8 -0.43 33.35 16.53
C THR A 8 0.04 33.54 17.96
N ASN A 9 1.31 33.29 18.24
CA ASN A 9 1.95 33.64 19.50
C ASN A 9 2.45 35.08 19.44
N LYS A 10 1.89 35.96 20.27
CA LYS A 10 2.21 37.39 20.34
C LYS A 10 3.64 37.67 20.79
N GLN A 11 4.26 36.74 21.52
CA GLN A 11 5.60 36.93 22.11
C GLN A 11 6.72 36.75 21.09
N ASN A 12 6.54 35.89 20.10
CA ASN A 12 7.57 35.59 19.11
C ASN A 12 7.10 35.73 17.65
N GLY A 13 5.84 36.12 17.43
CA GLY A 13 5.25 36.31 16.11
C GLY A 13 4.98 35.01 15.33
N LYS A 14 5.30 33.84 15.90
CA LYS A 14 5.11 32.57 15.20
C LYS A 14 3.65 32.19 15.11
N LYS A 15 3.26 31.56 14.02
CA LYS A 15 1.86 31.24 13.73
C LYS A 15 1.66 29.79 13.28
N TYR A 16 0.51 29.22 13.62
CA TYR A 16 0.02 27.95 13.12
C TYR A 16 -1.14 28.22 12.19
N ILE A 17 -1.08 27.72 10.95
CA ILE A 17 -2.16 27.87 9.96
C ILE A 17 -2.86 26.52 9.82
N GLY A 18 -4.19 26.54 9.78
CA GLY A 18 -4.99 25.34 9.55
C GLY A 18 -6.33 25.64 8.91
N SER A 19 -6.96 24.64 8.33
CA SER A 19 -8.33 24.73 7.80
C SER A 19 -9.32 23.85 8.54
N SER A 20 -10.61 24.20 8.49
CA SER A 20 -11.68 23.37 9.04
C SER A 20 -13.04 23.67 8.42
N SER A 21 -13.89 22.65 8.35
CA SER A 21 -15.31 22.85 8.07
C SER A 21 -16.09 23.45 9.26
N ASN A 22 -15.50 23.44 10.45
CA ASN A 22 -15.98 24.16 11.61
C ASN A 22 -14.80 24.72 12.41
N VAL A 23 -14.44 25.99 12.14
CA VAL A 23 -13.27 26.66 12.73
C VAL A 23 -13.38 26.77 14.25
N PHE A 24 -14.51 27.22 14.79
CA PHE A 24 -14.69 27.37 16.24
C PHE A 24 -14.52 26.05 17.00
N LYS A 25 -15.18 24.98 16.52
CA LYS A 25 -15.01 23.64 17.11
C LYS A 25 -13.56 23.16 17.01
N ARG A 26 -12.86 23.51 15.93
CA ARG A 26 -11.46 23.13 15.74
C ARG A 26 -10.54 23.87 16.70
N TRP A 27 -10.80 25.15 16.97
CA TRP A 27 -10.08 25.94 17.98
C TRP A 27 -10.24 25.38 19.39
N GLU A 28 -11.47 25.03 19.80
CA GLU A 28 -11.71 24.36 21.08
C GLU A 28 -10.90 23.07 21.20
N GLN A 29 -10.85 22.28 20.13
CA GLN A 29 -10.02 21.07 20.08
C GLN A 29 -8.54 21.40 20.22
N HIS A 30 -8.03 22.42 19.52
CA HIS A 30 -6.64 22.85 19.63
C HIS A 30 -6.28 23.23 21.07
N VAL A 31 -7.10 24.07 21.70
CA VAL A 31 -6.87 24.50 23.10
C VAL A 31 -6.89 23.30 24.04
N THR A 32 -7.83 22.38 23.86
CA THR A 32 -7.92 21.14 24.64
C THR A 32 -6.67 20.27 24.45
N ASP A 33 -6.28 20.01 23.21
CA ASP A 33 -5.08 19.21 22.89
C ASP A 33 -3.81 19.84 23.48
N LEU A 34 -3.68 21.17 23.35
CA LEU A 34 -2.54 21.92 23.87
C LEU A 34 -2.48 21.90 25.40
N HIS A 35 -3.63 22.02 26.07
CA HIS A 35 -3.73 21.93 27.53
C HIS A 35 -3.28 20.55 28.04
N TYR A 36 -3.69 19.47 27.37
CA TYR A 36 -3.32 18.11 27.75
C TYR A 36 -1.98 17.62 27.19
N GLY A 37 -1.28 18.41 26.38
CA GLY A 37 0.00 18.02 25.81
C GLY A 37 -0.08 17.06 24.61
N LEU A 38 -1.25 16.98 23.96
CA LEU A 38 -1.58 16.01 22.90
C LEU A 38 -1.55 16.63 21.49
N HIS A 39 -1.15 17.88 21.36
CA HIS A 39 -1.21 18.59 20.10
C HIS A 39 -0.19 18.07 19.07
N HIS A 40 -0.62 17.90 17.81
CA HIS A 40 0.21 17.32 16.74
C HIS A 40 1.40 18.18 16.31
N SER A 41 1.30 19.52 16.43
CA SER A 41 2.48 20.39 16.30
C SER A 41 3.23 20.45 17.62
N HIS A 42 4.35 19.73 17.68
CA HIS A 42 5.25 19.75 18.83
C HIS A 42 5.89 21.13 19.08
N LEU A 43 6.03 21.94 18.02
CA LEU A 43 6.54 23.32 18.11
C LEU A 43 5.53 24.22 18.82
N LEU A 44 4.27 24.19 18.38
CA LEU A 44 3.20 24.96 19.05
C LEU A 44 3.00 24.46 20.48
N GLN A 45 3.04 23.14 20.71
CA GLN A 45 2.90 22.56 22.04
C GLN A 45 4.01 23.01 23.00
N LYS A 46 5.24 23.11 22.51
CA LYS A 46 6.39 23.59 23.29
C LYS A 46 6.21 25.04 23.72
N ASP A 47 5.82 25.91 22.79
CA ASP A 47 5.60 27.31 23.09
C ASP A 47 4.35 27.53 23.95
N TRP A 48 3.30 26.73 23.77
CA TRP A 48 2.11 26.75 24.62
C TRP A 48 2.40 26.38 26.08
N LYS A 49 3.37 25.49 26.34
CA LYS A 49 3.81 25.19 27.71
C LYS A 49 4.64 26.32 28.32
N LYS A 50 5.23 27.17 27.48
CA LYS A 50 6.11 28.26 27.91
C LYS A 50 5.34 29.56 28.17
N TYR A 51 4.31 29.85 27.39
CA TYR A 51 3.55 31.10 27.42
C TYR A 51 2.10 30.86 27.90
N SER A 52 1.40 31.92 28.28
CA SER A 52 0.01 31.83 28.76
C SER A 52 -0.98 31.85 27.60
N LEU A 53 -2.21 31.38 27.81
CA LEU A 53 -3.30 31.43 26.80
C LEU A 53 -3.48 32.85 26.22
N ASN A 54 -3.36 33.88 27.06
CA ASN A 54 -3.51 35.29 26.66
C ASN A 54 -2.39 35.76 25.70
N ASP A 55 -1.29 35.02 25.59
CA ASP A 55 -0.21 35.28 24.65
C ASP A 55 -0.51 34.76 23.24
N PHE A 56 -1.63 34.07 23.02
CA PHE A 56 -2.04 33.57 21.71
C PHE A 56 -3.28 34.30 21.17
N THR A 57 -3.32 34.55 19.86
CA THR A 57 -4.53 34.99 19.14
C THR A 57 -5.06 33.89 18.22
N PHE A 58 -6.38 33.89 18.01
CA PHE A 58 -7.07 32.98 17.12
C PHE A 58 -7.86 33.82 16.12
N GLU A 59 -7.53 33.70 14.85
CA GLU A 59 -8.04 34.58 13.80
C GLU A 59 -8.45 33.77 12.57
N VAL A 60 -9.58 34.13 11.97
CA VAL A 60 -9.99 33.58 10.67
C VAL A 60 -9.28 34.37 9.59
N LEU A 61 -8.52 33.68 8.74
CA LEU A 61 -7.82 34.28 7.61
C LEU A 61 -8.75 34.39 6.41
N GLU A 62 -9.49 33.31 6.11
CA GLU A 62 -10.33 33.25 4.93
C GLU A 62 -11.56 32.35 5.13
N TYR A 63 -12.71 32.83 4.70
CA TYR A 63 -13.95 32.06 4.67
C TYR A 63 -14.02 31.22 3.41
N VAL A 64 -14.38 29.95 3.55
CA VAL A 64 -14.39 29.01 2.42
C VAL A 64 -15.76 28.36 2.27
N GLU A 65 -16.36 28.52 1.10
CA GLU A 65 -17.69 27.99 0.78
C GLU A 65 -17.66 26.48 0.51
N ASP A 66 -16.83 26.01 -0.43
CA ASP A 66 -16.68 24.58 -0.71
C ASP A 66 -15.59 23.95 0.15
N LYS A 67 -15.96 22.88 0.86
CA LYS A 67 -15.03 22.08 1.68
C LYS A 67 -13.82 21.58 0.87
N LYS A 68 -13.98 21.34 -0.43
CA LYS A 68 -12.91 20.84 -1.31
C LYS A 68 -11.74 21.82 -1.43
N ASP A 69 -12.00 23.12 -1.28
CA ASP A 69 -10.99 24.16 -1.45
C ASP A 69 -10.20 24.45 -0.17
N LEU A 70 -10.67 23.98 0.99
CA LEU A 70 -10.04 24.25 2.30
C LEU A 70 -8.54 23.94 2.32
N LEU A 71 -8.13 22.76 1.82
CA LEU A 71 -6.72 22.36 1.81
C LEU A 71 -5.89 23.20 0.83
N LYS A 72 -6.46 23.55 -0.33
CA LYS A 72 -5.77 24.37 -1.33
C LYS A 72 -5.52 25.77 -0.77
N ILE A 73 -6.54 26.36 -0.15
CA ILE A 73 -6.47 27.71 0.42
C ILE A 73 -5.55 27.72 1.65
N GLU A 74 -5.60 26.68 2.50
CA GLU A 74 -4.64 26.49 3.60
C GLU A 74 -3.19 26.50 3.09
N GLN A 75 -2.93 25.81 1.98
CA GLN A 75 -1.60 25.80 1.37
C GLN A 75 -1.15 27.19 0.92
N MET A 76 -2.04 27.94 0.26
CA MET A 76 -1.74 29.29 -0.22
C MET A 76 -1.34 30.22 0.93
N TRP A 77 -2.01 30.10 2.08
CA TRP A 77 -1.67 30.86 3.28
C TRP A 77 -0.34 30.41 3.91
N ILE A 78 -0.04 29.10 3.91
CA ILE A 78 1.25 28.60 4.40
C ILE A 78 2.42 29.03 3.49
N ASP A 79 2.23 28.98 2.17
CA ASP A 79 3.25 29.34 1.18
C ASP A 79 3.57 30.85 1.19
N GLY A 80 2.64 31.68 1.65
CA GLY A 80 2.82 33.13 1.78
C GLY A 80 3.66 33.56 2.99
N GLU A 81 4.04 32.63 3.87
CA GLU A 81 4.72 32.91 5.13
C GLU A 81 6.18 32.44 5.14
N ASP A 82 7.01 33.09 5.97
CA ASP A 82 8.37 32.59 6.21
C ASP A 82 8.31 31.31 7.06
N VAL A 83 8.91 30.23 6.55
CA VAL A 83 8.99 28.91 7.19
C VAL A 83 9.46 28.97 8.65
N SER A 84 10.43 29.84 8.96
CA SER A 84 11.00 29.98 10.32
C SER A 84 9.99 30.56 11.33
N THR A 85 8.93 31.19 10.83
CA THR A 85 7.85 31.78 11.62
C THR A 85 6.66 30.84 11.80
N LEU A 86 6.68 29.63 11.23
CA LEU A 86 5.55 28.71 11.29
C LEU A 86 5.70 27.62 12.37
N TYR A 87 4.57 27.30 13.00
CA TYR A 87 4.41 26.10 13.83
C TYR A 87 3.98 24.87 13.02
N ASN A 88 3.63 25.03 11.75
CA ASN A 88 3.29 23.92 10.86
C ASN A 88 4.52 23.03 10.64
N VAL A 89 4.48 21.80 11.14
CA VAL A 89 5.60 20.85 11.03
C VAL A 89 5.73 20.27 9.61
N MET A 90 4.64 20.32 8.83
CA MET A 90 4.64 20.06 7.39
C MET A 90 4.31 21.37 6.67
N LEU A 91 5.21 21.83 5.82
CA LEU A 91 5.10 23.09 5.06
C LEU A 91 4.33 22.92 3.74
N ASP A 92 3.89 21.70 3.45
CA ASP A 92 3.13 21.36 2.26
C ASP A 92 1.94 20.48 2.66
N THR A 93 0.76 21.07 2.59
CA THR A 93 -0.57 20.49 2.72
C THR A 93 -1.02 19.87 1.39
N SER A 94 -0.39 20.26 0.27
CA SER A 94 -0.44 19.52 -0.99
C SER A 94 0.62 18.41 -0.96
N LEU A 95 0.42 17.34 -1.73
CA LEU A 95 1.52 16.40 -1.96
C LEU A 95 2.39 17.01 -3.06
N LYS A 96 3.52 17.66 -2.74
CA LYS A 96 4.57 17.91 -3.75
C LYS A 96 4.82 16.62 -4.52
N ARG A 97 4.61 16.66 -5.85
CA ARG A 97 4.95 15.58 -6.77
C ARG A 97 6.47 15.39 -6.70
N LYS A 98 6.92 14.49 -5.84
CA LYS A 98 8.31 14.02 -5.87
C LYS A 98 8.41 13.07 -7.05
N SER A 99 9.54 13.04 -7.75
CA SER A 99 9.80 11.91 -8.66
C SER A 99 9.89 10.63 -7.82
N ALA A 100 9.30 9.57 -8.33
CA ALA A 100 9.33 8.29 -7.66
C ALA A 100 10.75 7.69 -7.72
N PRO A 101 11.24 7.06 -6.64
CA PRO A 101 12.53 6.37 -6.68
C PRO A 101 12.57 5.33 -7.82
N VAL A 102 13.69 5.25 -8.53
CA VAL A 102 13.84 4.37 -9.71
C VAL A 102 13.55 2.91 -9.37
N ASP A 103 14.08 2.40 -8.26
CA ASP A 103 13.84 1.02 -7.80
C ASP A 103 12.37 0.74 -7.51
N PHE A 104 11.66 1.74 -6.97
CA PHE A 104 10.23 1.65 -6.75
C PHE A 104 9.46 1.59 -8.07
N LEU A 105 9.83 2.44 -9.05
CA LEU A 105 9.23 2.39 -10.40
C LEU A 105 9.49 1.05 -11.08
N ASN A 106 10.71 0.51 -10.99
CA ASN A 106 11.05 -0.79 -11.56
C ASN A 106 10.23 -1.93 -10.92
N SER A 107 9.96 -1.84 -9.62
CA SER A 107 9.12 -2.82 -8.93
C SER A 107 7.63 -2.71 -9.30
N VAL A 108 7.14 -1.49 -9.49
CA VAL A 108 5.72 -1.19 -9.74
C VAL A 108 5.32 -1.42 -11.19
N PHE A 109 6.25 -1.18 -12.12
CA PHE A 109 6.12 -1.47 -13.55
C PHE A 109 6.86 -2.76 -13.93
N PHE A 110 7.10 -3.66 -12.98
CA PHE A 110 7.88 -4.87 -13.23
C PHE A 110 7.30 -5.72 -14.36
N SER A 111 5.97 -5.81 -14.52
CA SER A 111 5.35 -6.54 -15.63
C SER A 111 5.73 -5.97 -17.01
N ASP A 112 5.92 -4.66 -17.09
CA ASP A 112 6.12 -3.94 -18.35
C ASP A 112 7.62 -3.76 -18.67
N ARG A 113 8.45 -3.75 -17.63
CA ARG A 113 9.91 -3.55 -17.72
C ARG A 113 10.70 -4.85 -17.54
N MET A 114 10.03 -5.99 -17.47
CA MET A 114 10.68 -7.28 -17.29
C MET A 114 11.57 -7.61 -18.49
N ASP A 115 12.74 -8.16 -18.21
CA ASP A 115 13.59 -8.72 -19.24
C ASP A 115 12.87 -9.88 -19.99
N GLU A 116 13.03 -9.92 -21.31
CA GLU A 116 12.34 -10.91 -22.16
C GLU A 116 12.79 -12.35 -21.87
N GLU A 117 14.03 -12.58 -21.43
CA GLU A 117 14.50 -13.91 -21.03
C GLU A 117 13.75 -14.41 -19.79
N ILE A 118 13.61 -13.54 -18.78
CA ILE A 118 12.85 -13.84 -17.55
C ILE A 118 11.38 -14.11 -17.90
N LYS A 119 10.78 -13.26 -18.73
CA LYS A 119 9.40 -13.39 -19.18
C LYS A 119 9.15 -14.72 -19.88
N ASN A 120 10.02 -15.11 -20.82
CA ASN A 120 9.92 -16.38 -21.54
C ASN A 120 10.06 -17.59 -20.60
N LYS A 121 11.00 -17.54 -19.66
CA LYS A 121 11.17 -18.58 -18.62
C LYS A 121 9.92 -18.71 -17.75
N LEU A 122 9.32 -17.60 -17.31
CA LEU A 122 8.07 -17.63 -16.54
C LEU A 122 6.91 -18.22 -17.35
N ILE A 123 6.70 -17.79 -18.59
CA ILE A 123 5.61 -18.29 -19.44
C ILE A 123 5.71 -19.80 -19.67
N LYS A 124 6.94 -20.31 -19.80
CA LYS A 124 7.24 -21.74 -19.98
C LYS A 124 7.05 -22.54 -18.69
N ASN A 125 7.56 -22.05 -17.57
CA ASN A 125 7.71 -22.84 -16.35
C ASN A 125 6.63 -22.61 -15.30
N LEU A 126 5.82 -21.54 -15.40
CA LEU A 126 4.81 -21.19 -14.40
C LEU A 126 3.50 -21.95 -14.59
N ASN A 127 3.16 -22.76 -13.59
CA ASN A 127 1.95 -23.56 -13.53
C ASN A 127 1.02 -23.03 -12.43
N ILE A 128 -0.08 -22.40 -12.85
CA ILE A 128 -1.10 -21.92 -11.92
C ILE A 128 -1.96 -23.10 -11.46
N HIS A 129 -2.01 -23.31 -10.15
CA HIS A 129 -2.75 -24.39 -9.53
C HIS A 129 -4.25 -24.25 -9.78
N GLU A 130 -4.87 -25.32 -10.28
CA GLU A 130 -6.32 -25.40 -10.46
C GLU A 130 -7.01 -25.59 -9.11
N LYS A 131 -7.83 -24.61 -8.71
CA LYS A 131 -8.54 -24.63 -7.43
C LYS A 131 -9.59 -25.74 -7.40
N LYS A 132 -9.41 -26.72 -6.50
CA LYS A 132 -10.34 -27.84 -6.29
C LYS A 132 -10.95 -27.83 -4.89
N GLY A 133 -12.19 -28.34 -4.78
CA GLY A 133 -12.90 -28.49 -3.51
C GLY A 133 -13.14 -27.15 -2.80
N ASN A 134 -12.70 -27.03 -1.54
CA ASN A 134 -12.89 -25.77 -0.81
C ASN A 134 -12.07 -24.59 -1.37
N LEU A 135 -10.97 -24.84 -2.10
CA LEU A 135 -10.16 -23.76 -2.67
C LEU A 135 -10.91 -22.95 -3.74
N SER A 136 -11.86 -23.56 -4.47
CA SER A 136 -12.65 -22.87 -5.50
C SER A 136 -13.85 -22.11 -4.95
N LYS A 137 -14.27 -22.40 -3.71
CA LYS A 137 -15.46 -21.79 -3.08
C LYS A 137 -15.21 -20.38 -2.52
N TYR A 138 -13.96 -20.02 -2.25
CA TYR A 138 -13.61 -18.78 -1.55
C TYR A 138 -12.64 -17.92 -2.35
N GLY A 139 -12.68 -16.60 -2.14
CA GLY A 139 -11.76 -15.66 -2.80
C GLY A 139 -12.23 -15.16 -4.16
N ASN A 140 -13.53 -15.30 -4.45
CA ASN A 140 -14.12 -14.99 -5.75
C ASN A 140 -14.57 -13.53 -5.87
N GLY A 141 -14.68 -12.80 -4.75
CA GLY A 141 -15.02 -11.38 -4.75
C GLY A 141 -13.88 -10.50 -5.25
N LYS A 142 -14.22 -9.39 -5.92
CA LYS A 142 -13.24 -8.41 -6.44
C LYS A 142 -12.22 -7.97 -5.39
N TYR A 143 -12.65 -7.77 -4.15
CA TYR A 143 -11.84 -7.27 -3.04
C TYR A 143 -11.47 -8.34 -2.01
N ASP A 144 -11.78 -9.62 -2.26
CA ASP A 144 -11.42 -10.69 -1.34
C ASP A 144 -9.90 -10.73 -1.16
N TYR A 145 -9.47 -10.90 0.10
CA TYR A 145 -8.05 -10.90 0.49
C TYR A 145 -7.31 -9.58 0.23
N SER A 146 -8.02 -8.46 0.07
CA SER A 146 -7.45 -7.11 0.11
C SER A 146 -7.17 -6.66 1.55
N LYS A 147 -6.36 -5.60 1.73
CA LYS A 147 -6.05 -5.06 3.08
C LYS A 147 -7.31 -4.75 3.89
N LEU A 148 -8.31 -4.09 3.27
CA LEU A 148 -9.57 -3.76 3.95
C LEU A 148 -10.40 -5.01 4.26
N TRP A 149 -10.40 -6.01 3.36
CA TRP A 149 -11.10 -7.27 3.57
C TRP A 149 -10.56 -8.02 4.80
N PHE A 150 -9.23 -8.07 4.96
CA PHE A 150 -8.59 -8.71 6.11
C PHE A 150 -9.06 -8.12 7.44
N ASN A 151 -9.25 -6.80 7.50
CA ASN A 151 -9.69 -6.10 8.71
C ASN A 151 -11.16 -6.38 9.05
N LYS A 152 -12.00 -6.63 8.03
CA LYS A 152 -13.45 -6.80 8.21
C LYS A 152 -13.91 -8.25 8.33
N ASN A 153 -13.12 -9.22 7.85
CA ASN A 153 -13.60 -10.60 7.67
C ASN A 153 -12.78 -11.64 8.45
N SER A 154 -12.96 -11.71 9.77
CA SER A 154 -12.20 -12.61 10.65
C SER A 154 -12.40 -14.10 10.31
N GLU A 155 -13.63 -14.51 9.99
CA GLU A 155 -13.93 -15.90 9.62
C GLU A 155 -13.35 -16.26 8.25
N GLY A 156 -13.44 -15.34 7.27
CA GLY A 156 -12.77 -15.49 5.99
C GLY A 156 -11.27 -15.69 6.13
N VAL A 157 -10.61 -15.01 7.07
CA VAL A 157 -9.16 -15.20 7.34
C VAL A 157 -8.86 -16.59 7.86
N LYS A 158 -9.69 -17.13 8.77
CA LYS A 158 -9.54 -18.53 9.21
C LYS A 158 -9.69 -19.50 8.04
N ARG A 159 -10.68 -19.25 7.15
CA ARG A 159 -10.90 -20.07 5.96
C ARG A 159 -9.73 -19.99 4.98
N LEU A 160 -9.17 -18.81 4.75
CA LEU A 160 -7.96 -18.64 3.94
C LEU A 160 -6.79 -19.42 4.52
N ARG A 161 -6.54 -19.35 5.84
CA ARG A 161 -5.51 -20.14 6.51
C ARG A 161 -5.69 -21.64 6.29
N LEU A 162 -6.92 -22.15 6.44
CA LEU A 162 -7.24 -23.56 6.17
C LEU A 162 -7.01 -23.94 4.71
N ASN A 163 -7.32 -23.04 3.76
CA ASN A 163 -7.09 -23.28 2.34
C ASN A 163 -5.60 -23.32 1.99
N ILE A 164 -4.78 -22.45 2.58
CA ILE A 164 -3.31 -22.48 2.44
C ILE A 164 -2.78 -23.83 2.95
N ASN A 165 -3.23 -24.28 4.12
CA ASN A 165 -2.84 -25.58 4.65
C ASN A 165 -3.29 -26.73 3.74
N ASN A 166 -4.54 -26.72 3.28
CA ASN A 166 -5.07 -27.74 2.38
C ASN A 166 -4.30 -27.80 1.06
N TYR A 167 -3.93 -26.65 0.49
CA TYR A 167 -3.11 -26.58 -0.72
C TYR A 167 -1.78 -27.32 -0.53
N PHE A 168 -1.00 -26.92 0.49
CA PHE A 168 0.33 -27.48 0.71
C PHE A 168 0.30 -28.94 1.19
N ALA A 169 -0.58 -29.27 2.13
CA ALA A 169 -0.61 -30.59 2.77
C ALA A 169 -1.30 -31.65 1.91
N ASN A 170 -2.41 -31.30 1.24
CA ASN A 170 -3.28 -32.30 0.62
C ASN A 170 -3.26 -32.26 -0.92
N GLN A 171 -3.18 -31.08 -1.54
CA GLN A 171 -3.30 -30.96 -2.99
C GLN A 171 -1.96 -31.11 -3.72
N ILE A 172 -0.88 -30.51 -3.21
CA ILE A 172 0.45 -30.57 -3.86
C ILE A 172 1.40 -31.57 -3.19
N LYS A 173 1.22 -31.87 -1.90
CA LYS A 173 2.01 -32.85 -1.11
C LYS A 173 3.54 -32.63 -1.18
N THR A 174 4.00 -31.39 -1.02
CA THR A 174 5.44 -31.05 -1.14
C THR A 174 6.19 -31.12 0.18
N VAL A 175 7.52 -31.13 0.15
CA VAL A 175 8.34 -30.99 1.37
C VAL A 175 8.40 -29.54 1.83
N HIS A 176 8.60 -29.30 3.14
CA HIS A 176 8.56 -27.94 3.72
C HIS A 176 9.59 -26.97 3.12
N ASN A 177 10.74 -27.49 2.65
CA ASN A 177 11.85 -26.67 2.14
C ASN A 177 11.59 -26.09 0.74
N ASP A 178 10.66 -26.65 -0.03
CA ASP A 178 10.30 -26.16 -1.37
C ASP A 178 9.09 -25.22 -1.37
N ARG A 179 8.57 -24.86 -0.19
CA ARG A 179 7.37 -24.03 -0.07
C ARG A 179 7.74 -22.58 0.20
N ALA A 180 7.15 -21.66 -0.55
CA ALA A 180 7.08 -20.25 -0.20
C ALA A 180 5.63 -19.77 -0.21
N TRP A 181 5.24 -18.93 0.74
CA TRP A 181 3.95 -18.26 0.73
C TRP A 181 4.07 -16.81 1.17
N THR A 182 3.13 -15.99 0.71
CA THR A 182 3.09 -14.57 1.06
C THR A 182 1.69 -14.06 1.29
N THR A 183 1.62 -12.95 2.00
CA THR A 183 0.44 -12.12 2.24
C THR A 183 0.93 -10.74 2.69
N PHE A 184 0.04 -9.83 3.08
CA PHE A 184 0.45 -8.58 3.73
C PHE A 184 1.16 -8.89 5.06
N THR A 185 2.35 -8.33 5.30
CA THR A 185 3.16 -8.61 6.50
C THR A 185 2.38 -8.46 7.81
N GLN A 186 1.46 -7.50 7.90
CA GLN A 186 0.61 -7.30 9.08
C GLN A 186 -0.35 -8.48 9.35
N GLN A 187 -0.68 -9.26 8.32
CA GLN A 187 -1.60 -10.40 8.37
C GLN A 187 -0.87 -11.74 8.56
N TYR A 188 0.46 -11.76 8.52
CA TYR A 188 1.30 -12.95 8.70
C TYR A 188 0.81 -13.81 9.87
N LYS A 189 0.80 -13.25 11.09
CA LYS A 189 0.43 -13.99 12.31
C LYS A 189 -0.96 -14.65 12.23
N ARG A 190 -1.90 -14.07 11.47
CA ARG A 190 -3.27 -14.59 11.35
C ARG A 190 -3.39 -15.75 10.36
N LEU A 191 -2.47 -15.83 9.39
CA LEU A 191 -2.41 -16.89 8.38
C LEU A 191 -1.33 -17.94 8.66
N SER A 192 -0.43 -17.68 9.61
CA SER A 192 0.58 -18.64 10.04
C SER A 192 0.01 -19.79 10.88
N TYR A 193 0.63 -20.95 10.73
CA TYR A 193 0.46 -22.15 11.54
C TYR A 193 1.79 -22.92 11.56
N VAL A 194 1.94 -23.88 12.48
CA VAL A 194 3.23 -24.58 12.73
C VAL A 194 3.92 -25.07 11.45
N GLY A 195 3.15 -25.56 10.47
CA GLY A 195 3.66 -26.11 9.22
C GLY A 195 4.06 -25.11 8.12
N ASN A 196 3.77 -23.81 8.24
CA ASN A 196 4.11 -22.79 7.22
C ASN A 196 4.95 -21.61 7.72
N ILE A 197 5.29 -21.56 9.01
CA ILE A 197 6.02 -20.42 9.59
C ILE A 197 7.35 -20.16 8.86
N LYS A 198 8.12 -21.22 8.57
CA LYS A 198 9.44 -21.16 7.89
C LYS A 198 9.37 -20.96 6.37
N SER A 199 8.17 -20.96 5.80
CA SER A 199 7.95 -20.75 4.36
C SER A 199 7.37 -19.39 4.03
N PHE A 200 7.20 -18.51 5.02
CA PHE A 200 6.72 -17.16 4.74
C PHE A 200 7.83 -16.28 4.15
N VAL A 201 7.54 -15.63 3.03
CA VAL A 201 8.41 -14.62 2.41
C VAL A 201 7.58 -13.35 2.17
N PRO A 202 7.95 -12.19 2.75
CA PRO A 202 7.23 -10.94 2.52
C PRO A 202 7.14 -10.56 1.04
N LEU A 203 6.13 -9.77 0.66
CA LEU A 203 5.91 -9.32 -0.72
C LEU A 203 7.06 -8.49 -1.30
N THR A 204 7.88 -7.88 -0.44
CA THR A 204 8.98 -6.98 -0.81
C THR A 204 10.35 -7.61 -0.68
N ASP A 205 10.40 -8.88 -0.27
CA ASP A 205 11.65 -9.58 0.08
C ASP A 205 12.02 -10.59 -1.01
N LYS A 206 13.28 -11.01 -1.01
CA LYS A 206 13.83 -11.98 -1.97
C LYS A 206 14.52 -13.13 -1.25
N LEU A 207 14.61 -14.27 -1.91
CA LEU A 207 15.40 -15.40 -1.44
C LEU A 207 16.74 -15.46 -2.17
N GLU A 208 17.77 -15.87 -1.43
CA GLU A 208 19.06 -16.23 -2.01
C GLU A 208 18.90 -17.44 -2.93
N GLU A 209 19.81 -17.60 -3.89
CA GLU A 209 19.63 -18.58 -4.98
C GLU A 209 19.42 -20.01 -4.49
N ASP A 210 20.18 -20.42 -3.47
CA ASP A 210 20.12 -21.75 -2.86
C ASP A 210 18.85 -21.98 -2.02
N ASP A 211 18.21 -20.91 -1.58
CA ASP A 211 16.99 -20.94 -0.76
C ASP A 211 15.70 -20.83 -1.58
N ARG A 212 15.80 -20.59 -2.89
CA ARG A 212 14.66 -20.43 -3.81
C ARG A 212 13.76 -21.67 -3.84
N ARG A 213 12.46 -21.41 -3.99
CA ARG A 213 11.39 -22.39 -3.77
C ARG A 213 10.42 -22.36 -4.92
N ASN A 214 9.98 -23.52 -5.38
CA ASN A 214 9.19 -23.63 -6.60
C ASN A 214 7.73 -24.03 -6.35
N THR A 215 7.34 -24.29 -5.10
CA THR A 215 5.93 -24.43 -4.70
C THR A 215 5.44 -23.19 -3.93
N LEU A 216 4.63 -22.38 -4.58
CA LEU A 216 4.27 -21.04 -4.15
C LEU A 216 2.80 -20.91 -3.73
N CYS A 217 2.53 -20.05 -2.74
CA CYS A 217 1.17 -19.59 -2.43
C CYS A 217 1.12 -18.06 -2.29
N PHE A 218 0.34 -17.40 -3.15
CA PHE A 218 0.11 -15.97 -3.12
C PHE A 218 -1.26 -15.65 -2.51
N ALA A 219 -1.26 -15.28 -1.23
CA ALA A 219 -2.46 -15.06 -0.42
C ALA A 219 -2.73 -13.57 -0.14
N ALA A 220 -2.64 -12.74 -1.19
CA ALA A 220 -2.98 -11.33 -1.15
C ALA A 220 -3.70 -10.88 -2.43
N ASN A 221 -4.55 -9.88 -2.32
CA ASN A 221 -5.15 -9.17 -3.45
C ASN A 221 -4.66 -7.71 -3.43
N CYS A 222 -3.78 -7.39 -4.37
CA CYS A 222 -3.01 -6.16 -4.36
C CYS A 222 -3.71 -5.05 -5.14
N PHE A 223 -3.79 -3.88 -4.53
CA PHE A 223 -4.34 -2.66 -5.13
C PHE A 223 -3.34 -1.53 -4.94
N LEU A 224 -3.21 -0.70 -5.98
CA LEU A 224 -2.36 0.48 -5.92
C LEU A 224 -2.93 1.43 -4.86
N ASN A 225 -2.05 1.95 -4.00
CA ASN A 225 -2.46 2.93 -3.02
C ASN A 225 -2.83 4.25 -3.73
N PRO A 226 -4.07 4.76 -3.62
CA PRO A 226 -4.49 6.00 -4.28
C PRO A 226 -3.63 7.20 -3.89
N PHE A 227 -3.09 7.20 -2.67
CA PHE A 227 -2.16 8.24 -2.22
C PHE A 227 -0.85 8.21 -3.02
N LEU A 228 -0.29 7.04 -3.30
CA LEU A 228 0.92 6.92 -4.13
C LEU A 228 0.63 7.37 -5.56
N LYS A 229 -0.52 6.98 -6.13
CA LYS A 229 -0.94 7.39 -7.47
C LYS A 229 -1.09 8.91 -7.61
N ARG A 230 -1.54 9.60 -6.55
CA ARG A 230 -1.60 11.08 -6.52
C ARG A 230 -0.24 11.73 -6.28
N LYS A 231 0.64 11.05 -5.55
CA LYS A 231 1.94 11.59 -5.12
C LYS A 231 2.98 11.56 -6.24
N TYR A 232 2.94 10.57 -7.13
CA TYR A 232 3.95 10.34 -8.17
C TYR A 232 3.31 10.44 -9.56
N GLU A 233 3.75 11.40 -10.39
CA GLU A 233 3.18 11.62 -11.73
C GLU A 233 3.41 10.41 -12.64
N GLU A 234 4.54 9.72 -12.46
CA GLU A 234 4.91 8.51 -13.21
C GLU A 234 3.90 7.38 -13.02
N LEU A 235 3.05 7.43 -11.98
CA LEU A 235 2.02 6.42 -11.71
C LEU A 235 0.65 6.76 -12.30
N LYS A 236 0.50 7.89 -12.99
CA LYS A 236 -0.79 8.37 -13.51
C LYS A 236 -1.45 7.35 -14.43
N ASP A 237 -0.69 6.79 -15.35
CA ASP A 237 -1.17 5.82 -16.35
C ASP A 237 -1.10 4.38 -15.85
N LEU A 238 -0.54 4.15 -14.65
CA LEU A 238 -0.50 2.83 -14.05
C LEU A 238 -1.92 2.35 -13.69
N THR A 239 -2.30 1.22 -14.29
CA THR A 239 -3.58 0.55 -14.01
C THR A 239 -3.49 -0.30 -12.74
N GLU A 240 -4.64 -0.59 -12.12
CA GLU A 240 -4.68 -1.49 -10.97
C GLU A 240 -4.26 -2.93 -11.33
N GLU A 241 -4.46 -3.33 -12.58
CA GLU A 241 -4.11 -4.66 -13.10
C GLU A 241 -2.61 -4.77 -13.33
N THR A 242 -2.00 -3.78 -13.99
CA THR A 242 -0.53 -3.68 -14.15
C THR A 242 0.17 -3.71 -12.79
N TYR A 243 -0.29 -2.90 -11.83
CA TYR A 243 0.28 -2.90 -10.48
C TYR A 243 0.17 -4.28 -9.81
N ALA A 244 -1.02 -4.89 -9.85
CA ALA A 244 -1.27 -6.18 -9.24
C ALA A 244 -0.40 -7.28 -9.87
N LEU A 245 -0.29 -7.27 -11.20
CA LEU A 245 0.54 -8.20 -11.95
C LEU A 245 2.02 -8.02 -11.63
N SER A 246 2.53 -6.78 -11.63
CA SER A 246 3.92 -6.46 -11.28
C SER A 246 4.31 -6.98 -9.91
N VAL A 247 3.48 -6.73 -8.89
CA VAL A 247 3.75 -7.23 -7.52
C VAL A 247 3.80 -8.77 -7.48
N LEU A 248 2.88 -9.42 -8.20
CA LEU A 248 2.81 -10.88 -8.25
C LEU A 248 4.01 -11.49 -8.98
N LEU A 249 4.32 -11.00 -10.18
CA LEU A 249 5.43 -11.50 -10.99
C LEU A 249 6.78 -11.22 -10.33
N LYS A 250 6.97 -10.02 -9.74
CA LYS A 250 8.21 -9.68 -9.04
C LYS A 250 8.46 -10.63 -7.89
N TRP A 251 7.44 -10.88 -7.07
CA TRP A 251 7.55 -11.82 -5.97
C TRP A 251 7.86 -13.24 -6.45
N ILE A 252 7.22 -13.72 -7.53
CA ILE A 252 7.53 -15.03 -8.11
C ILE A 252 9.01 -15.11 -8.50
N VAL A 253 9.53 -14.12 -9.21
CA VAL A 253 10.94 -14.08 -9.64
C VAL A 253 11.89 -14.03 -8.45
N ASP A 254 11.55 -13.26 -7.42
CA ASP A 254 12.39 -13.07 -6.24
C ASP A 254 12.50 -14.30 -5.34
N VAL A 255 11.51 -15.20 -5.37
CA VAL A 255 11.45 -16.34 -4.45
C VAL A 255 11.63 -17.69 -5.12
N SER A 256 11.57 -17.78 -6.44
CA SER A 256 11.58 -19.06 -7.16
C SER A 256 12.72 -19.19 -8.14
N ASN A 257 13.11 -20.43 -8.42
CA ASN A 257 14.04 -20.72 -9.49
C ASN A 257 13.28 -20.79 -10.82
N ILE A 258 13.32 -19.70 -11.58
CA ILE A 258 12.60 -19.54 -12.86
C ILE A 258 13.08 -20.50 -13.96
N ASN A 259 14.21 -21.19 -13.79
CA ASN A 259 14.68 -22.20 -14.73
C ASN A 259 14.04 -23.58 -14.49
N LYS A 260 13.31 -23.75 -13.39
CA LYS A 260 12.62 -24.99 -13.01
C LYS A 260 11.09 -24.79 -13.04
N PRO A 261 10.28 -25.86 -13.15
CA PRO A 261 8.82 -25.74 -13.05
C PRO A 261 8.41 -25.07 -11.73
N ILE A 262 7.51 -24.08 -11.81
CA ILE A 262 6.97 -23.36 -10.64
C ILE A 262 5.49 -23.70 -10.53
N HIS A 263 5.04 -24.14 -9.36
CA HIS A 263 3.63 -24.37 -9.07
C HIS A 263 3.13 -23.28 -8.14
N ILE A 264 2.11 -22.53 -8.53
CA ILE A 264 1.59 -21.42 -7.71
C ILE A 264 0.09 -21.53 -7.46
N TYR A 265 -0.29 -21.48 -6.18
CA TYR A 265 -1.67 -21.22 -5.78
C TYR A 265 -1.88 -19.72 -5.52
N VAL A 266 -2.66 -19.07 -6.39
CA VAL A 266 -3.07 -17.67 -6.23
C VAL A 266 -4.45 -17.63 -5.58
N ALA A 267 -4.55 -17.23 -4.31
CA ALA A 267 -5.78 -17.37 -3.54
C ALA A 267 -6.93 -16.49 -4.07
N SER A 268 -6.63 -15.23 -4.41
CA SER A 268 -7.62 -14.29 -4.97
C SER A 268 -7.94 -14.64 -6.42
N LYS A 269 -9.22 -14.78 -6.77
CA LYS A 269 -9.67 -15.01 -8.15
C LYS A 269 -9.25 -13.87 -9.09
N ARG A 270 -9.42 -12.60 -8.66
CA ARG A 270 -8.93 -11.42 -9.40
C ARG A 270 -7.45 -11.54 -9.80
N MET A 271 -6.56 -11.78 -8.83
CA MET A 271 -5.11 -11.89 -9.08
C MET A 271 -4.78 -13.10 -9.99
N GLU A 272 -5.47 -14.22 -9.79
CA GLU A 272 -5.32 -15.42 -10.61
C GLU A 272 -5.70 -15.15 -12.07
N ASP A 273 -6.81 -14.44 -12.29
CA ASP A 273 -7.32 -14.09 -13.63
C ASP A 273 -6.39 -13.12 -14.35
N ILE A 274 -5.84 -12.13 -13.62
CA ILE A 274 -4.81 -11.21 -14.15
C ILE A 274 -3.58 -12.00 -14.63
N LEU A 275 -3.06 -12.93 -13.80
CA LEU A 275 -1.91 -13.75 -14.18
C LEU A 275 -2.22 -14.69 -15.36
N LYS A 276 -3.38 -15.35 -15.35
CA LYS A 276 -3.84 -16.21 -16.46
C LYS A 276 -3.97 -15.43 -17.76
N GLY A 277 -4.52 -14.21 -17.69
CA GLY A 277 -4.65 -13.29 -18.82
C GLY A 277 -3.28 -12.97 -19.42
N TRP A 278 -2.32 -12.58 -18.57
CA TRP A 278 -0.95 -12.29 -18.99
C TRP A 278 -0.27 -13.50 -19.66
N ILE A 279 -0.33 -14.70 -19.06
CA ILE A 279 0.25 -15.91 -19.68
C ILE A 279 -0.40 -16.20 -21.04
N LYS A 280 -1.73 -16.12 -21.13
CA LYS A 280 -2.47 -16.41 -22.37
C LYS A 280 -2.15 -15.42 -23.48
N HIS A 281 -2.02 -14.14 -23.15
CA HIS A 281 -1.68 -13.09 -24.11
C HIS A 281 -0.28 -13.32 -24.70
N ASN A 282 0.73 -13.52 -23.85
CA ASN A 282 2.11 -13.69 -24.33
C ASN A 282 2.36 -15.03 -25.06
N LYS A 283 1.62 -16.10 -24.72
CA LYS A 283 1.67 -17.37 -25.48
C LYS A 283 1.09 -17.25 -26.89
N LYS A 284 0.23 -16.26 -27.15
CA LYS A 284 -0.29 -16.01 -28.49
C LYS A 284 0.72 -15.24 -29.32
N GLU A 285 1.31 -14.18 -28.77
CA GLU A 285 2.31 -13.37 -29.48
C GLU A 285 3.51 -14.19 -29.94
N SER A 286 4.02 -15.10 -29.10
CA SER A 286 5.14 -15.97 -29.47
C SER A 286 4.84 -16.89 -30.67
N ARG A 287 3.56 -17.23 -30.92
CA ARG A 287 3.16 -18.05 -32.07
C ARG A 287 3.04 -17.26 -33.37
N TYR A 288 2.85 -15.94 -33.30
CA TYR A 288 2.78 -15.06 -34.48
C TYR A 288 4.16 -14.55 -34.91
N SER A 289 5.16 -14.55 -34.02
CA SER A 289 6.54 -14.20 -34.36
C SER A 289 7.35 -15.34 -35.00
N GLU A 290 6.85 -16.58 -34.94
CA GLU A 290 7.47 -17.78 -35.52
C GLU A 290 6.84 -18.21 -36.86
N SER A 291 5.83 -17.47 -37.35
CA SER A 291 5.09 -17.69 -38.60
C SER A 291 5.40 -16.63 -39.64
#